data_AF-A0A445ABX3-F1
#
_entry.id   AF-A0A445ABX3-F1
#
_cell.length_a   1.000
_cell.length_b   1.000
_cell.length_c   1.000
_cell.angle_alpha   90.00
_cell.angle_beta   90.00
_cell.angle_gamma   90.00
#
_symmetry.space_group_name_H-M   'P 1'
#
loop_
_entity.id
_entity.type
_entity.pdbx_description
1 polymer ?
#
loop_
_entity_poly.entity_id
_entity_poly.type
_entity_poly.pdbx_seq_one_letter_code
_entity_poly.pdbx_strand_id
1 'polypeptide(L)'
;MDQGVLEELKAYIVSFDRPGYGESDPDPNRTPKSLAFDVEEFAELGPKFYVIGYSMGGQAVWGLLKLAGATLMTPVINCWWSGFPYKLLKIAYSKKPWQDQWTVGVAHYLPWLTYWWMTQK
;
A
#
# COMPACT_ATOMS: atom_id res chain seq x y z
N MET A 1 -4.89 13.47 -13.25
CA MET A 1 -4.33 14.80 -12.95
C MET A 1 -4.14 15.48 -14.29
N ASP A 2 -4.58 16.72 -14.45
CA ASP A 2 -4.43 17.42 -15.73
C ASP A 2 -2.96 17.74 -16.00
N GLN A 3 -2.55 17.70 -17.27
CA GLN A 3 -1.16 17.87 -17.66
C GLN A 3 -0.67 19.30 -17.39
N GLY A 4 -1.55 20.30 -17.48
CA GLY A 4 -1.23 21.70 -17.15
C GLY A 4 -0.86 21.89 -15.68
N VAL A 5 -1.47 21.14 -14.76
CA VAL A 5 -1.16 21.21 -13.32
C VAL A 5 0.23 20.65 -13.02
N LEU A 6 0.64 19.58 -13.71
CA LEU A 6 1.98 19.01 -13.53
C LEU A 6 3.08 19.93 -14.07
N GLU A 7 2.84 20.56 -15.21
CA GLU A 7 3.74 21.56 -15.79
C GLU A 7 3.89 22.79 -14.89
N GLU A 8 2.77 23.32 -14.37
CA GLU A 8 2.78 24.45 -13.44
C GLU A 8 3.56 24.14 -12.15
N LEU A 9 3.34 22.95 -11.58
CA LEU A 9 4.05 22.49 -10.38
C LEU A 9 5.49 22.03 -10.65
N LYS A 10 5.89 21.94 -11.93
CA LYS A 10 7.17 21.33 -12.36
C LYS A 10 7.38 19.95 -11.73
N ALA A 11 6.29 19.18 -11.64
CA ALA A 11 6.25 17.89 -11.00
C ALA A 11 6.23 16.77 -12.04
N TYR A 12 6.91 15.67 -11.73
CA TYR A 12 6.88 14.44 -12.50
C TYR A 12 6.26 13.33 -11.64
N ILE A 13 5.36 12.54 -12.22
CA ILE A 13 4.71 11.42 -11.53
C ILE A 13 5.34 10.12 -12.04
N VAL A 14 5.78 9.29 -11.10
CA VAL A 14 6.19 7.92 -11.34
C VAL A 14 5.21 6.98 -10.66
N SER A 15 4.81 5.94 -11.39
CA SER A 15 4.13 4.77 -10.84
C SER A 15 4.93 3.53 -11.20
N PHE A 16 5.01 2.59 -10.29
CA PHE A 16 5.68 1.32 -10.51
C PHE A 16 4.78 0.18 -10.02
N ASP A 17 4.94 -0.98 -10.63
CA ASP A 17 4.28 -2.19 -10.19
C ASP A 17 5.01 -2.74 -8.95
N ARG A 18 4.24 -3.19 -7.96
CA ARG A 18 4.83 -3.84 -6.78
C ARG A 18 5.16 -5.29 -7.13
N PRO A 19 6.15 -5.92 -6.49
CA PRO A 19 6.41 -7.33 -6.64
C PRO A 19 5.13 -8.19 -6.58
N GLY A 20 4.94 -9.02 -7.60
CA GLY A 20 3.75 -9.87 -7.76
C GLY A 20 2.52 -9.18 -8.35
N TYR A 21 2.65 -7.95 -8.85
CA TYR A 21 1.62 -7.21 -9.57
C TYR A 21 2.13 -6.77 -10.94
N GLY A 22 1.21 -6.66 -11.91
CA GLY A 22 1.50 -6.14 -13.25
C GLY A 22 2.69 -6.86 -13.89
N GLU A 23 3.69 -6.09 -14.29
CA GLU A 23 4.89 -6.59 -14.95
C GLU A 23 6.06 -6.87 -13.99
N SER A 24 5.86 -6.73 -12.68
CA SER A 24 6.91 -6.99 -11.68
C SER A 24 6.96 -8.44 -11.24
N ASP A 25 8.18 -8.96 -11.10
CA ASP A 25 8.42 -10.32 -10.59
C ASP A 25 7.84 -10.51 -9.18
N PRO A 26 7.34 -11.71 -8.85
CA PRO A 26 6.86 -12.01 -7.50
C PRO A 26 8.01 -12.09 -6.49
N ASP A 27 7.87 -11.42 -5.34
CA ASP A 27 8.75 -11.58 -4.18
C ASP A 27 7.98 -12.23 -3.01
N PRO A 28 8.11 -13.55 -2.79
CA PRO A 28 7.44 -14.25 -1.70
C PRO A 28 8.01 -13.89 -0.32
N ASN A 29 9.19 -13.29 -0.24
CA ASN A 29 9.86 -12.91 1.02
C ASN A 29 9.69 -11.42 1.34
N ARG A 30 8.81 -10.73 0.61
CA ARG A 30 8.59 -9.30 0.75
C ARG A 30 8.23 -8.90 2.18
N THR A 31 8.83 -7.81 2.63
CA THR A 31 8.52 -7.18 3.91
C THR A 31 8.10 -5.73 3.72
N PRO A 32 7.43 -5.09 4.70
CA PRO A 32 7.19 -3.65 4.66
C PRO A 32 8.48 -2.82 4.49
N LYS A 33 9.62 -3.36 4.95
CA LYS A 33 10.93 -2.71 4.83
C LYS A 33 11.51 -2.82 3.41
N SER A 34 11.42 -3.99 2.76
CA SER A 34 11.92 -4.13 1.39
C SER A 34 11.17 -3.21 0.42
N LEU A 35 9.86 -3.07 0.60
CA LEU A 35 9.06 -2.08 -0.14
C LEU A 35 9.52 -0.63 0.04
N ALA A 36 10.01 -0.27 1.23
CA ALA A 36 10.55 1.07 1.43
C ALA A 36 11.85 1.27 0.64
N PHE A 37 12.67 0.22 0.54
CA PHE A 37 13.90 0.23 -0.25
C PHE A 37 13.65 0.27 -1.75
N ASP A 38 12.60 -0.39 -2.26
CA ASP A 38 12.18 -0.27 -3.67
C ASP A 38 11.98 1.20 -4.07
N VAL A 39 11.55 2.05 -3.12
CA VAL A 39 11.36 3.49 -3.37
C VAL A 39 12.66 4.29 -3.24
N GLU A 40 13.65 3.81 -2.49
CA GLU A 40 14.97 4.44 -2.43
C GLU A 40 15.70 4.36 -3.77
N GLU A 41 15.43 3.35 -4.62
CA GLU A 41 15.97 3.31 -5.98
C GLU A 41 15.51 4.50 -6.83
N PHE A 42 14.35 5.08 -6.53
CA PHE A 42 13.88 6.30 -7.19
C PHE A 42 14.58 7.56 -6.67
N ALA A 43 15.45 7.48 -5.66
CA ALA A 43 16.17 8.63 -5.12
C ALA A 43 17.04 9.34 -6.17
N GLU A 44 17.45 8.63 -7.22
CA GLU A 44 18.20 9.19 -8.35
C GLU A 44 17.37 10.17 -9.20
N LEU A 45 16.04 10.14 -9.09
CA LEU A 45 15.14 11.02 -9.85
C LEU A 45 15.05 12.45 -9.30
N GLY A 46 15.69 12.74 -8.15
CA GLY A 46 15.73 14.09 -7.57
C GLY A 46 15.93 14.13 -6.05
N PRO A 47 16.11 15.32 -5.47
CA PRO A 47 16.40 15.44 -4.03
C PRO A 47 15.15 15.46 -3.13
N LYS A 48 13.94 15.55 -3.69
CA LYS A 48 12.67 15.62 -2.93
C LYS A 48 11.60 14.77 -3.57
N PHE A 49 11.04 13.85 -2.79
CA PHE A 49 9.96 12.97 -3.22
C PHE A 49 8.74 13.12 -2.33
N TYR A 50 7.60 13.07 -2.99
CA TYR A 50 6.29 12.94 -2.36
C TYR A 50 5.72 11.60 -2.77
N VAL A 51 5.12 10.88 -1.82
CA VAL A 51 4.51 9.58 -2.10
C VAL A 51 3.00 9.65 -1.90
N ILE A 52 2.25 9.04 -2.83
CA ILE A 52 0.79 8.94 -2.74
C ILE A 52 0.43 7.46 -2.69
N GLY A 53 -0.25 7.05 -1.62
CA GLY A 53 -0.73 5.69 -1.42
C GLY A 53 -2.24 5.64 -1.57
N TYR A 54 -2.73 5.01 -2.63
CA TYR A 54 -4.16 4.78 -2.85
C TYR A 54 -4.57 3.38 -2.40
N SER A 55 -5.66 3.24 -1.64
CA SER A 55 -6.19 1.94 -1.21
C SER A 55 -5.10 1.08 -0.51
N MET A 56 -4.80 -0.12 -1.03
CA MET A 56 -3.72 -0.97 -0.52
C MET A 56 -2.33 -0.33 -0.66
N GLY A 57 -2.14 0.63 -1.56
CA GLY A 57 -0.93 1.44 -1.68
C GLY A 57 -0.62 2.25 -0.42
N GLY A 58 -1.63 2.53 0.42
CA GLY A 58 -1.41 3.18 1.72
C GLY A 58 -0.52 2.36 2.66
N GLN A 59 -0.51 1.02 2.53
CA GLN A 59 0.39 0.16 3.31
C GLN A 59 1.85 0.40 2.94
N ALA A 60 2.13 0.68 1.67
CA ALA A 60 3.46 0.99 1.17
C ALA A 60 4.00 2.30 1.73
N VAL A 61 3.15 3.32 1.72
CA VAL A 61 3.47 4.66 2.21
C VAL A 61 3.85 4.68 3.69
N TRP A 62 3.31 3.76 4.49
CA TRP A 62 3.61 3.71 5.93
C TRP A 62 5.10 3.51 6.23
N GLY A 63 5.81 2.72 5.40
CA GLY A 63 7.26 2.55 5.51
C GLY A 63 8.07 3.77 5.06
N LEU A 64 7.42 4.74 4.40
CA LEU A 64 8.02 5.86 3.68
C LEU A 64 7.69 7.22 4.30
N LEU A 65 7.12 7.25 5.53
CA LEU A 65 6.72 8.50 6.20
C LEU A 65 7.89 9.46 6.52
N LYS A 66 9.13 9.06 6.25
CA LYS A 66 10.33 9.92 6.40
C LYS A 66 10.67 10.74 5.15
N LEU A 67 9.89 10.63 4.07
CA LEU A 67 10.06 11.42 2.84
C LEU A 67 9.62 12.89 3.01
N ALA A 68 9.84 13.71 1.97
CA ALA A 68 9.50 15.15 2.00
C ALA A 68 7.98 15.39 2.15
N GLY A 69 7.16 14.42 1.73
CA GLY A 69 5.75 14.36 2.08
C GLY A 69 5.10 13.04 1.68
N ALA A 70 3.97 12.74 2.32
CA ALA A 70 3.21 11.52 2.09
C ALA A 70 1.71 11.80 2.16
N THR A 71 0.96 11.25 1.21
CA THR A 71 -0.51 11.35 1.16
C THR A 71 -1.12 9.96 1.14
N LEU A 72 -2.07 9.69 2.04
CA LEU A 72 -2.86 8.46 2.07
C LEU A 72 -4.27 8.75 1.54
N MET A 73 -4.59 8.20 0.38
CA MET A 73 -5.91 8.32 -0.24
C MET A 73 -6.68 7.02 -0.05
N THR A 74 -7.83 7.12 0.63
CA THR A 74 -8.72 5.98 0.92
C THR A 74 -7.97 4.70 1.39
N PRO A 75 -7.05 4.80 2.35
CA PRO A 75 -6.11 3.72 2.65
C PRO A 75 -6.82 2.49 3.24
N VAL A 76 -6.37 1.30 2.81
CA VAL A 76 -6.77 0.04 3.45
C VAL A 76 -5.81 -0.25 4.61
N ILE A 77 -6.31 -0.11 5.84
CA ILE A 77 -5.55 -0.41 7.07
C ILE A 77 -5.56 -1.91 7.35
N ASN A 78 -4.37 -2.50 7.49
CA ASN A 78 -4.22 -3.86 7.99
C ASN A 78 -4.49 -3.88 9.51
N CYS A 79 -5.60 -4.51 9.92
CA CYS A 79 -6.03 -4.57 11.31
C CYS A 79 -5.26 -5.59 12.16
N TRP A 80 -4.25 -6.27 11.59
CA TRP A 80 -3.41 -7.27 12.25
C TRP A 80 -1.93 -6.87 12.32
N TRP A 81 -1.59 -5.62 12.00
CA TRP A 81 -0.22 -5.14 12.14
C TRP A 81 0.24 -5.11 13.61
N SER A 82 1.32 -5.83 13.90
CA SER A 82 1.89 -5.95 15.26
C SER A 82 2.43 -4.64 15.84
N GLY A 83 2.68 -3.63 14.99
CA GLY A 83 3.19 -2.32 15.40
C GLY A 83 2.16 -1.38 16.05
N PHE A 84 0.87 -1.73 16.04
CA PHE A 84 -0.20 -0.89 16.61
C PHE A 84 -0.83 -1.53 17.85
N PRO A 85 -1.32 -0.73 18.82
CA PRO A 85 -2.04 -1.24 19.96
C PRO A 85 -3.27 -2.05 19.55
N TYR A 86 -3.34 -3.32 19.97
CA TYR A 86 -4.42 -4.25 19.60
C TYR A 86 -5.83 -3.68 19.84
N LYS A 87 -6.03 -2.96 20.96
CA LYS A 87 -7.31 -2.31 21.28
C LYS A 87 -7.74 -1.31 20.20
N LEU A 88 -6.80 -0.52 19.68
CA LEU A 88 -7.08 0.46 18.63
C LEU A 88 -7.42 -0.23 17.31
N LEU A 89 -6.67 -1.26 16.94
CA LEU A 89 -6.95 -2.06 15.74
C LEU A 89 -8.32 -2.72 15.79
N LYS A 90 -8.72 -3.25 16.95
CA LYS A 90 -10.04 -3.85 17.15
C LYS A 90 -11.18 -2.84 16.96
N ILE A 91 -11.01 -1.62 17.49
CA ILE A 91 -11.98 -0.52 17.29
C ILE A 91 -12.03 -0.14 15.81
N ALA A 92 -10.88 0.03 15.17
CA ALA A 92 -10.80 0.39 13.75
C ALA A 92 -11.46 -0.68 12.86
N TYR A 93 -11.24 -1.96 13.15
CA TYR A 93 -11.88 -3.08 12.47
C TYR A 93 -13.41 -3.06 12.64
N SER A 94 -13.90 -2.88 13.88
CA SER A 94 -15.35 -2.85 14.15
C SER A 94 -16.09 -1.67 13.50
N LYS A 95 -15.38 -0.60 13.13
CA LYS A 95 -15.95 0.57 12.47
C LYS A 95 -16.12 0.38 10.94
N LYS A 96 -15.53 -0.66 10.36
CA LYS A 96 -15.68 -0.95 8.92
C LYS A 96 -17.10 -1.44 8.64
N PRO A 97 -17.64 -1.23 7.43
CA PRO A 97 -18.84 -1.92 6.97
C PRO A 97 -18.73 -3.44 7.20
N TRP A 98 -19.85 -4.10 7.48
CA TRP A 98 -19.83 -5.53 7.82
C TRP A 98 -19.22 -6.37 6.68
N GLN A 99 -19.47 -6.00 5.43
CA GLN A 99 -18.91 -6.63 4.24
C GLN A 99 -17.37 -6.58 4.26
N ASP A 100 -16.81 -5.40 4.50
CA ASP A 100 -15.36 -5.19 4.57
C ASP A 100 -14.74 -5.99 5.72
N GLN A 101 -15.43 -6.09 6.87
CA GLN A 101 -14.98 -6.92 7.98
C GLN A 101 -14.86 -8.39 7.55
N TRP A 102 -15.87 -8.92 6.86
CA TRP A 102 -15.83 -10.28 6.33
C TRP A 102 -14.77 -10.46 5.26
N THR A 103 -14.68 -9.57 4.28
CA THR A 103 -13.70 -9.67 3.19
C THR A 103 -12.28 -9.71 3.74
N VAL A 104 -11.90 -8.76 4.59
CA VAL A 104 -10.54 -8.73 5.14
C VAL A 104 -10.32 -9.82 6.20
N GLY A 105 -11.38 -10.23 6.91
CA GLY A 105 -11.34 -11.34 7.87
C GLY A 105 -11.08 -12.70 7.20
N VAL A 106 -11.84 -13.01 6.15
CA VAL A 106 -11.66 -14.24 5.35
C VAL A 106 -10.27 -14.26 4.74
N ALA A 107 -9.81 -13.16 4.15
CA ALA A 107 -8.46 -13.07 3.59
C ALA A 107 -7.36 -13.32 4.64
N HIS A 108 -7.58 -12.91 5.89
CA HIS A 108 -6.61 -13.11 6.98
C HIS A 108 -6.63 -14.54 7.54
N TYR A 109 -7.82 -15.09 7.86
CA TYR A 109 -7.92 -16.38 8.55
C TYR A 109 -7.98 -17.59 7.60
N LEU A 110 -8.42 -17.38 6.35
CA LEU A 110 -8.56 -18.42 5.33
C LEU A 110 -7.85 -17.99 4.03
N PRO A 111 -6.54 -17.67 4.07
CA PRO A 111 -5.82 -17.20 2.88
C PRO A 111 -5.82 -18.22 1.74
N TRP A 112 -5.91 -19.52 2.07
CA TRP A 112 -6.06 -20.59 1.08
C TRP A 112 -7.35 -20.46 0.26
N LEU A 113 -8.44 -19.96 0.84
CA LEU A 113 -9.71 -19.78 0.14
C LEU A 113 -9.61 -18.62 -0.83
N THR A 114 -8.97 -17.52 -0.41
CA THR A 114 -8.66 -16.39 -1.30
C THR A 114 -7.75 -16.81 -2.45
N TYR A 115 -6.70 -17.59 -2.16
CA TYR A 115 -5.81 -18.12 -3.20
C TYR A 115 -6.55 -19.03 -4.18
N TRP A 116 -7.34 -19.98 -3.67
CA TRP A 116 -8.15 -20.87 -4.51
C TRP A 116 -9.10 -20.08 -5.41
N TRP A 117 -9.81 -19.09 -4.87
CA TRP A 117 -10.72 -18.24 -5.64
C TRP A 117 -10.01 -17.47 -6.76
N MET A 118 -8.85 -16.89 -6.47
CA MET A 118 -8.08 -16.09 -7.43
C MET A 118 -7.38 -16.93 -8.51
N THR A 119 -7.28 -18.24 -8.33
CA THR A 119 -6.60 -19.16 -9.26
C THR A 119 -7.56 -20.05 -10.04
N GLN A 120 -8.88 -19.78 -9.95
CA GLN A 120 -9.86 -20.40 -10.83
C GLN A 120 -9.59 -19.94 -12.28
N LYS A 121 -9.51 -20.90 -13.22
CA LYS A 121 -9.41 -20.63 -14.66
C LYS A 121 -10.78 -20.38 -15.28
#